data_AF-V5Z3H2-F1
#
_entry.id   AF-V5Z3H2-F1
#
_cell.length_a   1.000
_cell.length_b   1.000
_cell.length_c   1.000
_cell.angle_alpha   90.00
_cell.angle_beta   90.00
_cell.angle_gamma   90.00
#
_symmetry.space_group_name_H-M   'P 1'
#
loop_
_entity.id
_entity.type
_entity.pdbx_description
1 polymer ?
#
loop_
_entity_poly.entity_id
_entity_poly.type
_entity_poly.pdbx_seq_one_letter_code
_entity_poly.pdbx_strand_id
1 'polypeptide(L)'
;MKKPLWLCTFLLLMLYSLAGRAACSISPTIDNVSLGTVTSFVLNTTPSTVSTTITVNCGSGLVVLLSSDFVSVQLTSATPNAGGRGELAFGSDNIPIQLCSTSNCSTELTIGGTATTYSQSQLINLANLLGGFVFPIPFYIRTLPNVVVPAGTYTGQLSVLFTYRICTGIGLFGACLLGQQQTGTFTVPINVTITITNDCTTITAPAINFGSAPLVGSFLPVSQSISVICTKGSTYTVGFNNGLHATGNQRYMASGGNLLAYQIYQGSGSTYWGDTGTARVSSSASNSISSDQLTRTFNYNALILTSQNTPMAGSYSDTVTVDLSF
;
A
#
# COMPACT_ATOMS: atom_id res chain seq x y z
N MET A 1 55.26 56.85 15.96
CA MET A 1 54.62 56.30 14.74
C MET A 1 54.17 54.84 14.96
N LYS A 2 53.28 54.53 15.93
CA LYS A 2 52.84 53.15 16.25
C LYS A 2 51.33 52.88 16.04
N LYS A 3 50.56 53.88 15.59
CA LYS A 3 49.10 53.79 15.42
C LYS A 3 48.59 53.10 14.12
N PRO A 4 49.33 52.99 12.99
CA PRO A 4 48.76 52.34 11.80
C PRO A 4 48.84 50.81 11.86
N LEU A 5 49.74 50.25 12.67
CA LEU A 5 49.93 48.79 12.75
C LEU A 5 48.74 48.10 13.44
N TRP A 6 48.18 48.71 14.48
CA TRP A 6 47.05 48.15 15.24
C TRP A 6 45.73 48.22 14.46
N LEU A 7 45.56 49.25 13.61
CA LEU A 7 44.39 49.38 12.73
C LEU A 7 44.37 48.30 11.64
N CYS A 8 45.53 47.96 11.06
CA CYS A 8 45.65 46.86 10.10
C CYS A 8 45.43 45.48 10.75
N THR A 9 45.83 45.28 12.01
CA THR A 9 45.57 44.01 12.72
C THR A 9 44.09 43.84 13.06
N PHE A 10 43.41 44.92 13.44
CA PHE A 10 41.98 44.91 13.74
C PHE A 10 41.13 44.69 12.47
N LEU A 11 41.56 45.25 11.33
CA LEU A 11 40.93 45.01 10.04
C LEU A 11 41.12 43.55 9.58
N LEU A 12 42.32 42.97 9.76
CA LEU A 12 42.56 41.55 9.48
C LEU A 12 41.74 40.62 10.40
N LEU A 13 41.64 40.92 11.69
CA LEU A 13 40.86 40.10 12.64
C LEU A 13 39.33 40.18 12.37
N MET A 14 38.82 41.34 11.94
CA MET A 14 37.45 41.48 11.44
C MET A 14 37.22 40.67 10.15
N LEU A 15 38.17 40.68 9.21
CA LEU A 15 38.13 39.86 7.99
C LEU A 15 38.14 38.34 8.28
N TYR A 16 38.78 37.90 9.37
CA TYR A 16 38.75 36.50 9.80
C TYR A 16 37.45 36.08 10.50
N SER A 17 36.73 37.00 11.14
CA SER A 17 35.49 36.70 11.87
C SER A 17 34.23 36.60 11.00
N LEU A 18 34.27 37.02 9.73
CA LEU A 18 33.13 36.93 8.81
C LEU A 18 33.02 35.60 8.05
N ALA A 19 33.96 34.66 8.26
CA ALA A 19 33.81 33.29 7.78
C ALA A 19 32.91 32.46 8.72
N GLY A 20 31.72 32.98 9.05
CA GLY A 20 30.64 32.16 9.58
C GLY A 20 30.23 31.18 8.49
N ARG A 21 30.81 29.98 8.50
CA ARG A 21 30.51 28.90 7.55
C ARG A 21 29.06 28.46 7.75
N ALA A 22 28.11 29.10 7.07
CA ALA A 22 26.81 28.51 6.86
C ALA A 22 27.04 27.27 5.98
N ALA A 23 26.91 26.07 6.54
CA ALA A 23 26.77 24.86 5.74
C ALA A 23 25.38 24.86 5.10
N CYS A 24 25.18 24.08 4.04
CA CYS A 24 23.81 23.85 3.56
C CYS A 24 22.97 23.22 4.68
N SER A 25 21.67 23.31 4.56
CA SER A 25 20.68 22.68 5.41
C SER A 25 19.78 21.79 4.56
N ILE A 26 19.18 20.78 5.17
CA ILE A 26 18.26 19.87 4.50
C ILE A 26 16.90 19.93 5.18
N SER A 27 15.83 19.99 4.40
CA SER A 27 14.46 20.00 4.89
C SER A 27 13.56 19.13 4.01
N PRO A 28 12.78 18.21 4.60
CA PRO A 28 12.78 17.84 6.00
C PRO A 28 14.04 17.05 6.40
N THR A 29 14.38 17.01 7.69
CA THR A 29 15.48 16.17 8.22
C THR A 29 15.07 14.72 8.42
N ILE A 30 13.76 14.45 8.53
CA ILE A 30 13.11 13.14 8.52
C ILE A 30 11.85 13.31 7.69
N ASP A 31 11.65 12.46 6.71
CA ASP A 31 10.46 12.50 5.86
C ASP A 31 9.50 11.36 6.23
N ASN A 32 8.20 11.66 6.30
CA ASN A 32 7.18 10.66 6.61
C ASN A 32 6.15 10.68 5.49
N VAL A 33 6.08 9.59 4.75
CA VAL A 33 5.29 9.49 3.53
C VAL A 33 4.33 8.31 3.65
N SER A 34 3.10 8.51 3.20
CA SER A 34 2.10 7.44 3.12
C SER A 34 1.74 7.18 1.67
N LEU A 35 1.76 5.90 1.29
CA LEU A 35 1.24 5.39 0.02
C LEU A 35 -0.30 5.27 0.03
N GLY A 36 -0.95 5.63 1.14
CA GLY A 36 -2.39 5.60 1.30
C GLY A 36 -2.93 4.26 1.80
N THR A 37 -4.20 4.02 1.51
CA THR A 37 -4.92 2.81 1.91
C THR A 37 -5.44 2.10 0.67
N VAL A 38 -5.12 0.80 0.54
CA VAL A 38 -5.54 -0.04 -0.58
C VAL A 38 -5.90 -1.45 -0.09
N THR A 39 -6.66 -2.20 -0.88
CA THR A 39 -6.91 -3.62 -0.58
C THR A 39 -5.74 -4.48 -1.05
N SER A 40 -5.58 -5.69 -0.50
CA SER A 40 -4.51 -6.59 -0.95
C SER A 40 -4.61 -6.95 -2.43
N PHE A 41 -5.82 -6.95 -3.01
CA PHE A 41 -6.02 -7.26 -4.44
C PHE A 41 -5.62 -6.10 -5.36
N VAL A 42 -5.93 -4.87 -4.95
CA VAL A 42 -5.50 -3.66 -5.67
C VAL A 42 -3.98 -3.55 -5.63
N LEU A 43 -3.35 -3.80 -4.48
CA LEU A 43 -1.89 -3.81 -4.35
C LEU A 43 -1.24 -4.86 -5.27
N ASN A 44 -1.86 -6.03 -5.41
CA ASN A 44 -1.32 -7.12 -6.21
C ASN A 44 -1.31 -6.81 -7.72
N THR A 45 -2.20 -5.93 -8.20
CA THR A 45 -2.39 -5.64 -9.63
C THR A 45 -1.92 -4.26 -10.05
N THR A 46 -1.95 -3.29 -9.14
CA THR A 46 -1.65 -1.87 -9.42
C THR A 46 -0.65 -1.31 -8.40
N PRO A 47 0.48 -0.75 -8.87
CA PRO A 47 1.43 -0.06 -8.00
C PRO A 47 0.78 1.14 -7.30
N SER A 48 0.87 1.19 -5.98
CA SER A 48 0.59 2.41 -5.23
C SER A 48 1.80 3.33 -5.33
N THR A 49 1.60 4.61 -5.64
CA THR A 49 2.69 5.56 -5.85
C THR A 49 2.48 6.82 -5.02
N VAL A 50 3.57 7.40 -4.53
CA VAL A 50 3.58 8.67 -3.80
C VAL A 50 4.85 9.43 -4.16
N SER A 51 4.75 10.76 -4.20
CA SER A 51 5.90 11.64 -4.40
C SER A 51 6.19 12.46 -3.15
N THR A 52 7.46 12.66 -2.85
CA THR A 52 7.94 13.57 -1.83
C THR A 52 9.05 14.46 -2.38
N THR A 53 9.38 15.56 -1.72
CA THR A 53 10.43 16.47 -2.15
C THR A 53 11.31 16.81 -0.95
N ILE A 54 12.61 16.56 -1.10
CA ILE A 54 13.62 16.92 -0.11
C ILE A 54 14.40 18.11 -0.65
N THR A 55 14.43 19.19 0.14
CA THR A 55 15.05 20.45 -0.26
C THR A 55 16.43 20.61 0.36
N VAL A 56 17.44 20.79 -0.48
CA VAL A 56 18.79 21.19 -0.07
C VAL A 56 18.90 22.71 -0.17
N ASN A 57 19.04 23.39 0.97
CA ASN A 57 19.12 24.84 1.05
C ASN A 57 20.52 25.28 1.47
N CYS A 58 21.24 25.89 0.54
CA CYS A 58 22.61 26.37 0.70
C CYS A 58 22.69 27.89 0.97
N GLY A 59 21.54 28.56 1.14
CA GLY A 59 21.43 29.98 1.45
C GLY A 59 20.96 30.84 0.28
N SER A 60 20.96 32.15 0.48
CA SER A 60 20.56 33.17 -0.49
C SER A 60 21.73 33.65 -1.35
N GLY A 61 21.50 33.94 -2.63
CA GLY A 61 22.48 34.49 -3.55
C GLY A 61 21.97 34.55 -5.00
N LEU A 62 22.73 35.18 -5.90
CA LEU A 62 22.46 35.12 -7.34
C LEU A 62 22.95 33.78 -7.87
N VAL A 63 22.06 33.00 -8.49
CA VAL A 63 22.40 31.67 -9.02
C VAL A 63 23.25 31.83 -10.27
N VAL A 64 24.57 31.79 -10.11
CA VAL A 64 25.55 31.77 -11.21
C VAL A 64 26.33 30.46 -11.13
N LEU A 65 25.66 29.36 -11.47
CA LEU A 65 26.22 28.00 -11.44
C LEU A 65 27.11 27.75 -12.67
N LEU A 66 28.24 28.45 -12.74
CA LEU A 66 29.31 28.30 -13.74
C LEU A 66 30.45 27.38 -13.25
N SER A 67 30.34 26.85 -12.02
CA SER A 67 31.27 25.90 -11.38
C SER A 67 30.78 24.45 -11.50
N SER A 68 31.65 23.47 -11.17
CA SER A 68 31.34 22.03 -11.09
C SER A 68 30.42 21.67 -9.91
N ASP A 69 29.35 22.43 -9.75
CA ASP A 69 28.37 22.27 -8.68
C ASP A 69 27.47 21.07 -8.95
N PHE A 70 27.24 20.29 -7.90
CA PHE A 70 26.40 19.11 -7.99
C PHE A 70 25.74 18.81 -6.65
N VAL A 71 24.58 18.14 -6.75
CA VAL A 71 23.99 17.39 -5.65
C VAL A 71 23.84 15.96 -6.12
N SER A 72 24.46 15.02 -5.42
CA SER A 72 24.38 13.60 -5.70
C SER A 72 23.55 12.92 -4.63
N VAL A 73 22.68 12.01 -5.06
CA VAL A 73 21.74 11.31 -4.18
C VAL A 73 21.90 9.81 -4.35
N GLN A 74 21.98 9.09 -3.24
CA GLN A 74 22.11 7.63 -3.22
C GLN A 74 21.25 7.03 -2.11
N LEU A 75 20.58 5.90 -2.38
CA LEU A 75 19.98 5.09 -1.33
C LEU A 75 21.08 4.27 -0.65
N THR A 76 21.39 4.52 0.62
CA THR A 76 22.49 3.85 1.32
C THR A 76 22.05 2.63 2.10
N SER A 77 20.85 2.67 2.68
CA SER A 77 20.26 1.54 3.38
C SER A 77 18.73 1.62 3.35
N ALA A 78 18.09 0.49 3.64
CA ALA A 78 16.66 0.43 3.92
C ALA A 78 16.39 -0.61 5.00
N THR A 79 15.31 -0.44 5.76
CA THR A 79 14.94 -1.33 6.84
C THR A 79 13.42 -1.52 6.86
N PRO A 80 12.90 -2.74 6.61
CA PRO A 80 13.60 -3.91 6.07
C PRO A 80 14.07 -3.74 4.62
N ASN A 81 14.88 -4.69 4.14
CA ASN A 81 15.35 -4.72 2.75
C ASN A 81 15.51 -6.17 2.25
N ALA A 82 15.32 -6.36 0.94
CA ALA A 82 15.62 -7.60 0.24
C ALA A 82 16.03 -7.32 -1.20
N GLY A 83 16.95 -8.12 -1.75
CA GLY A 83 17.35 -8.02 -3.16
C GLY A 83 17.90 -6.65 -3.58
N GLY A 84 18.47 -5.87 -2.64
CA GLY A 84 18.95 -4.51 -2.90
C GLY A 84 17.87 -3.42 -2.95
N ARG A 85 16.64 -3.74 -2.55
CA ARG A 85 15.51 -2.80 -2.45
C ARG A 85 15.01 -2.69 -1.01
N GLY A 86 14.37 -1.56 -0.69
CA GLY A 86 13.62 -1.42 0.55
C GLY A 86 12.32 -2.22 0.52
N GLU A 87 11.88 -2.66 1.68
CA GLU A 87 10.59 -3.33 1.87
C GLU A 87 9.79 -2.63 2.97
N LEU A 88 8.48 -2.79 2.94
CA LEU A 88 7.59 -2.46 4.05
C LEU A 88 7.18 -3.75 4.73
N ALA A 89 7.32 -3.85 6.05
CA ALA A 89 6.97 -5.07 6.78
C ALA A 89 5.73 -4.89 7.66
N PHE A 90 5.00 -6.00 7.80
CA PHE A 90 4.01 -6.23 8.84
C PHE A 90 4.18 -7.68 9.33
N GLY A 91 4.75 -7.86 10.53
CA GLY A 91 5.12 -9.18 11.03
C GLY A 91 6.17 -9.85 10.14
N SER A 92 5.82 -10.97 9.52
CA SER A 92 6.67 -11.70 8.58
C SER A 92 6.41 -11.39 7.10
N ASP A 93 5.37 -10.60 6.81
CA ASP A 93 4.96 -10.27 5.45
C ASP A 93 5.61 -8.96 5.00
N ASN A 94 6.19 -8.97 3.80
CA ASN A 94 6.93 -7.83 3.25
C ASN A 94 6.35 -7.39 1.90
N ILE A 95 6.31 -6.08 1.67
CA ILE A 95 5.94 -5.44 0.40
C ILE A 95 7.17 -4.71 -0.14
N PRO A 96 7.76 -5.15 -1.25
CA PRO A 96 8.92 -4.48 -1.82
C PRO A 96 8.52 -3.15 -2.45
N ILE A 97 9.37 -2.14 -2.24
CA ILE A 97 9.17 -0.78 -2.76
C ILE A 97 10.37 -0.34 -3.59
N GLN A 98 10.09 0.55 -4.56
CA GLN A 98 11.10 1.20 -5.37
C GLN A 98 11.17 2.67 -5.00
N LEU A 99 12.40 3.19 -4.87
CA LEU A 99 12.68 4.61 -4.78
C LEU A 99 13.23 5.09 -6.12
N CYS A 100 12.67 6.16 -6.66
CA CYS A 100 13.00 6.66 -7.99
C CYS A 100 13.23 8.17 -7.97
N SER A 101 14.09 8.65 -8.86
CA SER A 101 14.31 10.09 -9.08
C SER A 101 13.34 10.71 -10.09
N THR A 102 12.58 9.89 -10.82
CA THR A 102 11.61 10.33 -11.83
C THR A 102 10.25 9.67 -11.64
N SER A 103 9.18 10.35 -12.08
CA SER A 103 7.80 9.89 -11.90
C SER A 103 7.49 8.56 -12.60
N ASN A 104 8.13 8.30 -13.75
CA ASN A 104 8.01 7.03 -14.46
C ASN A 104 8.91 5.93 -13.91
N CYS A 105 9.73 6.21 -12.88
CA CYS A 105 10.72 5.30 -12.32
C CYS A 105 11.67 4.70 -13.37
N SER A 106 12.07 5.50 -14.36
CA SER A 106 13.11 5.08 -15.32
C SER A 106 14.48 4.93 -14.64
N THR A 107 14.71 5.67 -13.55
CA THR A 107 15.94 5.60 -12.76
C THR A 107 15.58 5.20 -11.33
N GLU A 108 15.84 3.94 -11.00
CA GLU A 108 15.68 3.39 -9.66
C GLU A 108 16.95 3.59 -8.84
N LEU A 109 16.79 4.06 -7.60
CA LEU A 109 17.84 4.17 -6.59
C LEU A 109 17.84 2.88 -5.76
N THR A 110 18.72 1.94 -6.10
CA THR A 110 18.93 0.71 -5.33
C THR A 110 19.89 0.93 -4.16
N ILE A 111 19.82 0.07 -3.15
CA ILE A 111 20.66 0.15 -1.95
C ILE A 111 22.13 -0.03 -2.34
N GLY A 112 22.96 0.97 -2.04
CA GLY A 112 24.37 0.99 -2.42
C GLY A 112 24.62 1.10 -3.93
N GLY A 113 23.57 1.35 -4.72
CA GLY A 113 23.65 1.50 -6.18
C GLY A 113 24.29 2.81 -6.62
N THR A 114 24.36 3.04 -7.93
CA THR A 114 24.96 4.27 -8.50
C THR A 114 24.20 5.51 -8.03
N ALA A 115 24.93 6.51 -7.53
CA ALA A 115 24.34 7.78 -7.13
C ALA A 115 23.81 8.57 -8.33
N THR A 116 22.59 9.11 -8.21
CA THR A 116 22.03 10.03 -9.20
C THR A 116 22.54 11.43 -8.93
N THR A 117 23.31 11.97 -9.88
CA THR A 117 23.95 13.28 -9.74
C THR A 117 23.20 14.33 -10.55
N TYR A 118 22.67 15.33 -9.85
CA TYR A 118 22.09 16.54 -10.43
C TYR A 118 23.22 17.51 -10.72
N SER A 119 23.51 17.70 -12.00
CA SER A 119 24.51 18.64 -12.50
C SER A 119 24.03 20.09 -12.42
N GLN A 120 24.95 21.04 -12.58
CA GLN A 120 24.67 22.48 -12.59
C GLN A 120 23.42 22.88 -13.40
N SER A 121 23.23 22.34 -14.62
CA SER A 121 22.10 22.72 -15.47
C SER A 121 20.77 22.22 -14.92
N GLN A 122 20.77 21.06 -14.27
CA GLN A 122 19.58 20.51 -13.60
C GLN A 122 19.31 21.28 -12.30
N LEU A 123 20.35 21.64 -11.55
CA LEU A 123 20.24 22.45 -10.35
C LEU A 123 19.71 23.85 -10.65
N ILE A 124 20.08 24.48 -11.78
CA ILE A 124 19.49 25.75 -12.23
C ILE A 124 17.98 25.60 -12.46
N ASN A 125 17.54 24.49 -13.07
CA ASN A 125 16.11 24.26 -13.31
C ASN A 125 15.33 24.00 -12.01
N LEU A 126 15.99 23.43 -11.00
CA LEU A 126 15.40 23.20 -9.67
C LEU A 126 15.41 24.47 -8.80
N ALA A 127 16.43 25.31 -8.94
CA ALA A 127 16.52 26.59 -8.25
C ALA A 127 15.44 27.54 -8.80
N ASN A 128 14.34 27.68 -8.06
CA ASN A 128 13.24 28.56 -8.43
C ASN A 128 13.70 29.97 -8.82
N LEU A 129 12.98 30.61 -9.75
CA LEU A 129 13.26 31.92 -10.36
C LEU A 129 13.41 33.10 -9.38
N LEU A 130 13.15 32.88 -8.08
CA LEU A 130 13.16 33.90 -7.03
C LEU A 130 14.54 34.14 -6.41
N GLY A 131 15.58 33.43 -6.85
CA GLY A 131 16.96 33.58 -6.38
C GLY A 131 17.27 32.79 -5.11
N GLY A 132 18.51 32.33 -4.99
CA GLY A 132 19.00 31.48 -3.90
C GLY A 132 19.42 30.07 -4.34
N PHE A 133 20.28 29.44 -3.52
CA PHE A 133 20.78 28.08 -3.73
C PHE A 133 19.87 27.07 -3.02
N VAL A 134 18.60 27.04 -3.42
CA VAL A 134 17.56 26.17 -2.85
C VAL A 134 17.13 25.16 -3.90
N PHE A 135 17.42 23.89 -3.67
CA PHE A 135 17.23 22.81 -4.64
C PHE A 135 16.19 21.80 -4.12
N PRO A 136 14.92 21.90 -4.54
CA PRO A 136 13.90 20.91 -4.25
C PRO A 136 14.11 19.66 -5.12
N ILE A 137 14.51 18.54 -4.53
CA ILE A 137 14.76 17.29 -5.25
C ILE A 137 13.55 16.36 -5.07
N PRO A 138 12.81 16.03 -6.14
CA PRO A 138 11.66 15.13 -6.05
C PRO A 138 12.10 13.66 -5.99
N PHE A 139 11.37 12.89 -5.20
CA PHE A 139 11.46 11.44 -5.10
C PHE A 139 10.10 10.83 -5.32
N TYR A 140 10.08 9.66 -5.95
CA TYR A 140 8.88 8.88 -6.20
C TYR A 140 9.07 7.52 -5.58
N ILE A 141 8.13 7.11 -4.75
CA ILE A 141 8.12 5.83 -4.08
C ILE A 141 6.93 5.06 -4.61
N ARG A 142 7.15 3.80 -5.00
CA ARG A 142 6.06 2.93 -5.44
C ARG A 142 6.20 1.50 -4.95
N THR A 143 5.07 0.85 -4.73
CA THR A 143 5.03 -0.60 -4.48
C THR A 143 5.23 -1.39 -5.77
N LEU A 144 5.55 -2.67 -5.62
CA LEU A 144 5.59 -3.62 -6.73
C LEU A 144 4.38 -4.57 -6.68
N PRO A 145 3.80 -4.94 -7.83
CA PRO A 145 2.70 -5.90 -7.91
C PRO A 145 3.19 -7.33 -7.65
N ASN A 146 2.27 -8.30 -7.69
CA ASN A 146 2.52 -9.74 -7.48
C ASN A 146 2.88 -10.11 -6.03
N VAL A 147 2.27 -9.43 -5.06
CA VAL A 147 2.41 -9.74 -3.63
C VAL A 147 1.06 -10.04 -3.00
N VAL A 148 1.01 -11.13 -2.23
CA VAL A 148 -0.18 -11.58 -1.49
C VAL A 148 0.11 -11.46 -0.01
N VAL A 149 -0.54 -10.50 0.65
CA VAL A 149 -0.20 -10.09 2.01
C VAL A 149 -1.49 -9.90 2.83
N PRO A 150 -1.47 -10.13 4.15
CA PRO A 150 -2.62 -9.89 5.00
C PRO A 150 -2.92 -8.39 5.17
N ALA A 151 -4.14 -8.09 5.62
CA ALA A 151 -4.51 -6.75 6.04
C ALA A 151 -3.67 -6.32 7.26
N GLY A 152 -3.24 -5.07 7.26
CA GLY A 152 -2.32 -4.54 8.26
C GLY A 152 -1.70 -3.22 7.82
N THR A 153 -1.00 -2.56 8.73
CA THR A 153 -0.22 -1.37 8.41
C THR A 153 1.24 -1.78 8.22
N TYR A 154 1.74 -1.62 7.01
CA TYR A 154 3.11 -1.96 6.65
C TYR A 154 3.97 -0.72 6.73
N THR A 155 5.15 -0.87 7.33
CA THR A 155 6.08 0.24 7.54
C THR A 155 7.49 -0.15 7.13
N GLY A 156 8.24 0.81 6.63
CA GLY A 156 9.66 0.66 6.33
C GLY A 156 10.35 2.01 6.30
N GLN A 157 11.67 2.01 6.34
CA GLN A 157 12.50 3.21 6.31
C GLN A 157 13.53 3.11 5.20
N LEU A 158 13.66 4.16 4.40
CA LEU A 158 14.73 4.33 3.39
C LEU A 158 15.70 5.40 3.89
N SER A 159 17.00 5.13 3.88
CA SER A 159 18.03 6.12 4.22
C SER A 159 18.70 6.66 2.95
N VAL A 160 18.45 7.92 2.64
CA VAL A 160 18.95 8.57 1.43
C VAL A 160 20.10 9.51 1.79
N LEU A 161 21.27 9.25 1.22
CA LEU A 161 22.46 10.08 1.35
C LEU A 161 22.48 11.14 0.24
N PHE A 162 22.58 12.39 0.65
CA PHE A 162 22.84 13.54 -0.20
C PHE A 162 24.30 13.95 -0.02
N THR A 163 25.03 14.06 -1.12
CA THR A 163 26.37 14.64 -1.17
C THR A 163 26.30 15.89 -2.02
N TYR A 164 26.72 17.03 -1.49
CA TYR A 164 26.63 18.30 -2.21
C TYR A 164 27.99 18.99 -2.30
N ARG A 165 28.16 19.72 -3.40
CA ARG A 165 29.22 20.69 -3.63
C ARG A 165 28.61 21.88 -4.33
N ILE A 166 28.44 22.99 -3.61
CA ILE A 166 27.77 24.19 -4.10
C ILE A 166 28.65 25.42 -3.83
N CYS A 167 28.91 26.21 -4.87
CA CYS A 167 29.49 27.54 -4.75
C CYS A 167 28.39 28.58 -4.54
N THR A 168 28.41 29.29 -3.42
CA THR A 168 27.41 30.34 -3.12
C THR A 168 27.71 31.70 -3.73
N GLY A 169 28.72 31.80 -4.60
CA GLY A 169 29.16 33.02 -5.27
C GLY A 169 29.26 32.86 -6.78
N ILE A 170 30.32 33.39 -7.37
CA ILE A 170 30.61 33.31 -8.79
C ILE A 170 31.60 32.18 -9.04
N GLY A 171 31.16 31.10 -9.68
CA GLY A 171 32.05 30.05 -10.16
C GLY A 171 32.83 30.49 -11.40
N LEU A 172 34.16 30.54 -11.37
CA LEU A 172 34.99 30.72 -12.56
C LEU A 172 36.19 29.77 -12.52
N PHE A 173 36.51 29.12 -13.65
CA PHE A 173 37.64 28.19 -13.77
C PHE A 173 37.69 27.08 -12.70
N GLY A 174 36.52 26.60 -12.23
CA GLY A 174 36.43 25.56 -11.20
C GLY A 174 36.68 26.04 -9.76
N ALA A 175 36.86 27.35 -9.55
CA ALA A 175 36.97 27.97 -8.23
C ALA A 175 35.71 28.77 -7.89
N CYS A 176 35.33 28.76 -6.61
CA CYS A 176 34.25 29.60 -6.10
C CYS A 176 34.81 30.97 -5.72
N LEU A 177 34.61 31.97 -6.58
CA LEU A 177 35.03 33.35 -6.36
C LEU A 177 33.86 34.16 -5.76
N LEU A 178 34.18 35.15 -4.91
CA LEU A 178 33.17 36.05 -4.32
C LEU A 178 32.01 35.33 -3.60
N GLY A 179 32.28 34.14 -3.05
CA GLY A 179 31.34 33.33 -2.28
C GLY A 179 32.08 32.28 -1.47
N GLN A 180 31.36 31.26 -1.00
CA GLN A 180 31.93 30.14 -0.25
C GLN A 180 31.63 28.83 -0.96
N GLN A 181 32.66 27.98 -1.08
CA GLN A 181 32.46 26.60 -1.48
C GLN A 181 31.93 25.81 -0.28
N GLN A 182 30.66 25.41 -0.36
CA GLN A 182 30.04 24.53 0.61
C GLN A 182 30.11 23.09 0.08
N THR A 183 30.60 22.18 0.92
CA THR A 183 30.63 20.75 0.64
C THR A 183 30.24 20.00 1.89
N GLY A 184 29.46 18.94 1.74
CA GLY A 184 29.08 18.10 2.87
C GLY A 184 28.13 16.99 2.46
N THR A 185 27.64 16.30 3.47
CA THR A 185 26.69 15.21 3.31
C THR A 185 25.53 15.32 4.30
N PHE A 186 24.36 14.82 3.89
CA PHE A 186 23.20 14.62 4.76
C PHE A 186 22.65 13.22 4.52
N THR A 187 22.20 12.55 5.58
CA THR A 187 21.42 11.33 5.46
C THR A 187 20.01 11.62 5.94
N VAL A 188 19.02 11.47 5.06
CA VAL A 188 17.61 11.68 5.37
C VAL A 188 16.91 10.32 5.44
N PRO A 189 16.38 9.93 6.62
CA PRO A 189 15.47 8.79 6.71
C PRO A 189 14.09 9.20 6.17
N ILE A 190 13.56 8.37 5.28
CA ILE A 190 12.20 8.45 4.74
C ILE A 190 11.42 7.28 5.31
N ASN A 191 10.52 7.55 6.25
CA ASN A 191 9.59 6.56 6.78
C ASN A 191 8.41 6.44 5.83
N VAL A 192 8.19 5.23 5.32
CA VAL A 192 7.14 4.92 4.35
C VAL A 192 6.12 4.03 5.02
N THR A 193 4.84 4.38 4.84
CA THR A 193 3.71 3.63 5.39
C THR A 193 2.68 3.32 4.31
N ILE A 194 2.03 2.16 4.40
CA ILE A 194 0.86 1.81 3.60
C ILE A 194 -0.10 0.99 4.46
N THR A 195 -1.40 1.25 4.35
CA THR A 195 -2.43 0.48 5.05
C THR A 195 -3.11 -0.45 4.06
N ILE A 196 -3.07 -1.76 4.36
CA ILE A 196 -3.75 -2.80 3.60
C ILE A 196 -5.04 -3.17 4.32
N THR A 197 -6.18 -3.07 3.65
CA THR A 197 -7.49 -3.43 4.20
C THR A 197 -7.95 -4.79 3.73
N ASN A 198 -8.81 -5.41 4.54
CA ASN A 198 -9.52 -6.63 4.15
C ASN A 198 -10.47 -6.34 2.98
N ASP A 199 -10.56 -7.30 2.06
CA ASP A 199 -11.42 -7.28 0.89
C ASP A 199 -11.72 -8.72 0.45
N CYS A 200 -12.81 -8.90 -0.29
CA CYS A 200 -13.22 -10.15 -0.91
C CYS A 200 -13.76 -9.88 -2.31
N THR A 201 -13.14 -10.45 -3.33
CA THR A 201 -13.46 -10.12 -4.73
C THR A 201 -14.51 -11.03 -5.35
N THR A 202 -14.64 -12.26 -4.84
CA THR A 202 -15.45 -13.29 -5.51
C THR A 202 -16.14 -14.18 -4.49
N ILE A 203 -17.45 -14.35 -4.66
CA ILE A 203 -18.27 -15.39 -4.03
C ILE A 203 -18.86 -16.24 -5.16
N THR A 204 -18.44 -17.50 -5.23
CA THR A 204 -18.99 -18.48 -6.18
C THR A 204 -19.97 -19.38 -5.43
N ALA A 205 -21.26 -19.23 -5.74
CA ALA A 205 -22.34 -20.05 -5.18
C ALA A 205 -23.16 -20.69 -6.31
N PRO A 206 -23.02 -22.00 -6.55
CA PRO A 206 -23.81 -22.71 -7.57
C PRO A 206 -25.30 -22.71 -7.26
N ALA A 207 -26.14 -22.79 -8.30
CA ALA A 207 -27.57 -23.00 -8.12
C ALA A 207 -27.85 -24.39 -7.51
N ILE A 208 -28.76 -24.43 -6.55
CA ILE A 208 -29.26 -25.66 -5.93
C ILE A 208 -30.42 -26.18 -6.78
N ASN A 209 -30.34 -27.44 -7.21
CA ASN A 209 -31.41 -28.09 -7.95
C ASN A 209 -31.78 -29.42 -7.27
N PHE A 210 -32.98 -29.46 -6.69
CA PHE A 210 -33.52 -30.63 -6.01
C PHE A 210 -34.05 -31.71 -6.97
N GLY A 211 -34.14 -31.42 -8.27
CA GLY A 211 -34.72 -32.31 -9.26
C GLY A 211 -36.25 -32.36 -9.18
N SER A 212 -36.82 -33.54 -9.37
CA SER A 212 -38.28 -33.75 -9.42
C SER A 212 -38.65 -34.98 -8.60
N ALA A 213 -39.72 -34.88 -7.83
CA ALA A 213 -40.24 -36.00 -7.04
C ALA A 213 -41.77 -35.90 -6.90
N PRO A 214 -42.48 -37.03 -6.79
CA PRO A 214 -43.94 -37.04 -6.66
C PRO A 214 -44.43 -36.65 -5.26
N LEU A 215 -43.57 -36.82 -4.24
CA LEU A 215 -43.86 -36.55 -2.83
C LEU A 215 -42.68 -35.81 -2.21
N VAL A 216 -42.95 -34.97 -1.20
CA VAL A 216 -41.91 -34.20 -0.48
C VAL A 216 -40.85 -35.10 0.16
N GLY A 217 -41.22 -36.30 0.62
CA GLY A 217 -40.31 -37.28 1.20
C GLY A 217 -39.41 -38.01 0.21
N SER A 218 -39.61 -37.82 -1.10
CA SER A 218 -38.85 -38.51 -2.15
C SER A 218 -37.76 -37.63 -2.78
N PHE A 219 -37.64 -36.37 -2.39
CA PHE A 219 -36.53 -35.52 -2.80
C PHE A 219 -35.24 -35.96 -2.12
N LEU A 220 -34.16 -36.04 -2.88
CA LEU A 220 -32.83 -36.31 -2.36
C LEU A 220 -32.17 -35.01 -1.86
N PRO A 221 -31.34 -35.09 -0.82
CA PRO A 221 -30.51 -33.96 -0.40
C PRO A 221 -29.51 -33.56 -1.48
N VAL A 222 -29.20 -32.27 -1.56
CA VAL A 222 -28.22 -31.70 -2.50
C VAL A 222 -27.02 -31.19 -1.70
N SER A 223 -25.91 -31.91 -1.82
CA SER A 223 -24.62 -31.51 -1.23
C SER A 223 -23.80 -30.73 -2.23
N GLN A 224 -23.43 -29.51 -1.89
CA GLN A 224 -22.65 -28.60 -2.74
C GLN A 224 -21.68 -27.77 -1.87
N SER A 225 -20.96 -26.86 -2.50
CA SER A 225 -20.09 -25.92 -1.81
C SER A 225 -20.13 -24.55 -2.45
N ILE A 226 -19.80 -23.54 -1.64
CA ILE A 226 -19.44 -22.21 -2.12
C ILE A 226 -17.95 -22.00 -1.96
N SER A 227 -17.38 -21.17 -2.83
CA SER A 227 -15.98 -20.72 -2.72
C SER A 227 -15.91 -19.21 -2.61
N VAL A 228 -15.07 -18.72 -1.71
CA VAL A 228 -14.89 -17.29 -1.45
C VAL A 228 -13.41 -16.94 -1.58
N ILE A 229 -13.10 -15.87 -2.31
CA ILE A 229 -11.76 -15.32 -2.46
C ILE A 229 -11.65 -14.03 -1.65
N CYS A 230 -10.86 -14.04 -0.59
CA CYS A 230 -10.66 -12.91 0.32
C CYS A 230 -9.17 -12.66 0.59
N THR A 231 -8.87 -11.50 1.16
CA THR A 231 -7.51 -11.11 1.58
C THR A 231 -6.89 -12.20 2.45
N LYS A 232 -5.60 -12.47 2.24
CA LYS A 232 -4.84 -13.50 2.96
C LYS A 232 -5.03 -13.37 4.46
N GLY A 233 -5.37 -14.48 5.13
CA GLY A 233 -5.51 -14.52 6.57
C GLY A 233 -6.70 -13.74 7.15
N SER A 234 -7.58 -13.17 6.32
CA SER A 234 -8.74 -12.42 6.79
C SER A 234 -9.73 -13.29 7.59
N THR A 235 -10.25 -12.71 8.66
CA THR A 235 -11.34 -13.27 9.47
C THR A 235 -12.65 -12.66 9.01
N TYR A 236 -13.63 -13.50 8.68
CA TYR A 236 -14.94 -13.07 8.25
C TYR A 236 -15.99 -14.14 8.54
N THR A 237 -17.25 -13.84 8.29
CA THR A 237 -18.37 -14.78 8.37
C THR A 237 -19.19 -14.75 7.09
N VAL A 238 -19.62 -15.93 6.63
CA VAL A 238 -20.45 -16.10 5.43
C VAL A 238 -21.88 -16.41 5.86
N GLY A 239 -22.83 -15.66 5.30
CA GLY A 239 -24.25 -15.78 5.58
C GLY A 239 -25.04 -16.18 4.35
N PHE A 240 -26.14 -16.89 4.58
CA PHE A 240 -27.19 -17.10 3.59
C PHE A 240 -28.45 -16.48 4.17
N ASN A 241 -29.08 -15.53 3.47
CA ASN A 241 -30.37 -15.01 3.93
C ASN A 241 -31.48 -16.08 3.83
N ASN A 242 -32.68 -15.76 4.27
CA ASN A 242 -33.79 -16.73 4.28
C ASN A 242 -34.48 -16.93 2.91
N GLY A 243 -34.03 -16.26 1.85
CA GLY A 243 -34.72 -16.26 0.55
C GLY A 243 -35.87 -15.25 0.47
N LEU A 244 -36.55 -15.20 -0.68
CA LEU A 244 -37.61 -14.22 -0.99
C LEU A 244 -38.95 -14.57 -0.35
N HIS A 245 -39.19 -15.84 -0.04
CA HIS A 245 -40.49 -16.33 0.42
C HIS A 245 -40.46 -16.88 1.86
N ALA A 246 -39.47 -16.46 2.63
CA ALA A 246 -39.25 -16.95 3.99
C ALA A 246 -40.41 -16.66 4.96
N THR A 247 -40.59 -17.54 5.95
CA THR A 247 -41.34 -17.23 7.18
C THR A 247 -40.44 -17.49 8.39
N GLY A 248 -39.99 -16.43 9.07
CA GLY A 248 -38.93 -16.55 10.06
C GLY A 248 -37.65 -17.11 9.41
N ASN A 249 -37.06 -18.14 10.02
CA ASN A 249 -35.85 -18.82 9.50
C ASN A 249 -36.16 -19.95 8.49
N GLN A 250 -37.45 -20.20 8.22
CA GLN A 250 -37.86 -21.24 7.29
C GLN A 250 -37.86 -20.68 5.87
N ARG A 251 -37.05 -21.28 4.99
CA ARG A 251 -36.99 -20.94 3.57
C ARG A 251 -38.10 -21.66 2.80
N TYR A 252 -38.63 -21.02 1.76
CA TYR A 252 -39.63 -21.60 0.88
C TYR A 252 -39.32 -21.25 -0.57
N MET A 253 -39.45 -22.23 -1.45
CA MET A 253 -39.58 -21.96 -2.87
C MET A 253 -41.06 -21.75 -3.20
N ALA A 254 -41.36 -20.88 -4.15
CA ALA A 254 -42.74 -20.54 -4.53
C ALA A 254 -43.08 -20.98 -5.95
N SER A 255 -44.35 -21.35 -6.14
CA SER A 255 -44.98 -21.58 -7.44
C SER A 255 -46.39 -20.96 -7.42
N GLY A 256 -46.51 -19.73 -7.90
CA GLY A 256 -47.69 -18.91 -7.66
C GLY A 256 -47.91 -18.69 -6.16
N GLY A 257 -49.10 -19.03 -5.64
CA GLY A 257 -49.41 -18.97 -4.20
C GLY A 257 -48.96 -20.21 -3.39
N ASN A 258 -48.37 -21.22 -4.03
CA ASN A 258 -47.95 -22.44 -3.37
C ASN A 258 -46.51 -22.32 -2.87
N LEU A 259 -46.23 -22.87 -1.69
CA LEU A 259 -44.91 -22.86 -1.07
C LEU A 259 -44.41 -24.29 -0.88
N LEU A 260 -43.11 -24.49 -1.11
CA LEU A 260 -42.38 -25.72 -0.83
C LEU A 260 -41.22 -25.40 0.12
N ALA A 261 -41.32 -25.89 1.36
CA ALA A 261 -40.34 -25.62 2.41
C ALA A 261 -39.03 -26.38 2.13
N TYR A 262 -37.91 -25.68 2.26
CA TYR A 262 -36.58 -26.25 2.13
C TYR A 262 -35.64 -25.60 3.14
N GLN A 263 -34.46 -26.18 3.32
CA GLN A 263 -33.46 -25.60 4.20
C GLN A 263 -32.04 -25.89 3.72
N ILE A 264 -31.11 -24.99 4.04
CA ILE A 264 -29.67 -25.11 3.79
C ILE A 264 -28.94 -25.21 5.13
N TYR A 265 -28.13 -26.25 5.28
CA TYR A 265 -27.40 -26.57 6.50
C TYR A 265 -25.89 -26.53 6.26
N GLN A 266 -25.16 -26.21 7.33
CA GLN A 266 -23.71 -26.14 7.33
C GLN A 266 -23.10 -27.55 7.18
N GLY A 267 -22.24 -27.74 6.19
CA GLY A 267 -21.59 -29.03 5.91
C GLY A 267 -22.59 -30.15 5.68
N SER A 268 -22.33 -31.31 6.30
CA SER A 268 -23.23 -32.47 6.31
C SER A 268 -24.11 -32.55 7.56
N GLY A 269 -24.13 -31.50 8.38
CA GLY A 269 -24.85 -31.47 9.65
C GLY A 269 -26.31 -31.05 9.50
N SER A 270 -26.95 -30.81 10.66
CA SER A 270 -28.30 -30.25 10.77
C SER A 270 -28.30 -28.80 11.29
N THR A 271 -27.13 -28.16 11.37
CA THR A 271 -27.01 -26.76 11.79
C THR A 271 -27.46 -25.84 10.68
N TYR A 272 -28.52 -25.08 10.95
CA TYR A 272 -29.06 -24.08 10.02
C TYR A 272 -27.98 -23.07 9.62
N TRP A 273 -27.80 -22.87 8.31
CA TRP A 273 -26.93 -21.81 7.80
C TRP A 273 -27.77 -20.58 7.50
N GLY A 274 -27.57 -19.53 8.28
CA GLY A 274 -28.25 -18.24 8.16
C GLY A 274 -27.30 -17.06 8.04
N ASP A 275 -27.86 -15.86 8.04
CA ASP A 275 -27.17 -14.58 7.89
C ASP A 275 -27.00 -13.80 9.21
N THR A 276 -27.50 -14.33 10.33
CA THR A 276 -27.41 -13.66 11.64
C THR A 276 -26.71 -14.49 12.72
N GLY A 277 -25.91 -13.84 13.56
CA GLY A 277 -25.33 -14.45 14.77
C GLY A 277 -24.58 -15.76 14.49
N THR A 278 -24.83 -16.78 15.32
CA THR A 278 -24.17 -18.10 15.24
C THR A 278 -24.65 -18.95 14.05
N ALA A 279 -25.66 -18.50 13.29
CA ALA A 279 -26.09 -19.19 12.08
C ALA A 279 -25.16 -18.92 10.89
N ARG A 280 -24.35 -17.85 10.94
CA ARG A 280 -23.29 -17.58 9.96
C ARG A 280 -22.13 -18.54 10.17
N VAL A 281 -21.38 -18.81 9.10
CA VAL A 281 -20.18 -19.67 9.16
C VAL A 281 -18.93 -18.82 9.19
N SER A 282 -18.11 -18.97 10.24
CA SER A 282 -16.82 -18.28 10.33
C SER A 282 -15.84 -18.80 9.29
N SER A 283 -14.97 -17.93 8.77
CA SER A 283 -13.90 -18.30 7.85
C SER A 283 -13.01 -19.40 8.43
N SER A 284 -12.78 -19.42 9.75
CA SER A 284 -12.02 -20.47 10.44
C SER A 284 -12.64 -21.87 10.35
N ALA A 285 -13.95 -21.96 10.08
CA ALA A 285 -14.68 -23.22 9.91
C ALA A 285 -14.79 -23.66 8.44
N SER A 286 -14.04 -23.03 7.52
CA SER A 286 -13.97 -23.46 6.12
C SER A 286 -13.52 -24.91 5.99
N ASN A 287 -14.09 -25.64 5.02
CA ASN A 287 -13.75 -27.03 4.75
C ASN A 287 -12.39 -27.19 4.05
N SER A 288 -11.95 -26.19 3.29
CA SER A 288 -10.60 -26.14 2.72
C SER A 288 -10.13 -24.70 2.52
N ILE A 289 -8.82 -24.56 2.44
CA ILE A 289 -8.12 -23.30 2.15
C ILE A 289 -7.04 -23.55 1.09
N SER A 290 -6.91 -22.66 0.11
CA SER A 290 -5.82 -22.71 -0.87
C SER A 290 -4.46 -22.42 -0.23
N SER A 291 -3.37 -22.82 -0.90
CA SER A 291 -2.00 -22.64 -0.38
C SER A 291 -1.60 -21.18 -0.20
N ASP A 292 -2.12 -20.28 -1.03
CA ASP A 292 -1.96 -18.82 -0.92
C ASP A 292 -2.87 -18.18 0.15
N GLN A 293 -3.73 -18.98 0.78
CA GLN A 293 -4.69 -18.60 1.82
C GLN A 293 -5.75 -17.58 1.37
N LEU A 294 -5.96 -17.42 0.07
CA LEU A 294 -6.97 -16.51 -0.50
C LEU A 294 -8.34 -17.17 -0.64
N THR A 295 -8.37 -18.41 -1.11
CA THR A 295 -9.61 -19.12 -1.42
C THR A 295 -10.00 -20.03 -0.27
N ARG A 296 -11.23 -19.86 0.24
CA ARG A 296 -11.85 -20.79 1.19
C ARG A 296 -13.09 -21.41 0.59
N THR A 297 -13.28 -22.71 0.84
CA THR A 297 -14.47 -23.44 0.41
C THR A 297 -15.30 -23.86 1.60
N PHE A 298 -16.61 -23.71 1.48
CA PHE A 298 -17.58 -24.04 2.51
C PHE A 298 -18.66 -24.94 1.93
N ASN A 299 -18.77 -26.15 2.48
CA ASN A 299 -19.73 -27.15 2.06
C ASN A 299 -21.07 -26.91 2.75
N TYR A 300 -22.15 -27.19 2.04
CA TYR A 300 -23.50 -27.19 2.60
C TYR A 300 -24.30 -28.37 2.08
N ASN A 301 -25.38 -28.67 2.80
CA ASN A 301 -26.39 -29.60 2.37
C ASN A 301 -27.74 -28.89 2.34
N ALA A 302 -28.43 -28.96 1.20
CA ALA A 302 -29.76 -28.42 1.02
C ALA A 302 -30.78 -29.55 0.95
N LEU A 303 -31.94 -29.39 1.59
CA LEU A 303 -32.99 -30.42 1.65
C LEU A 303 -34.37 -29.80 1.52
N ILE A 304 -35.28 -30.51 0.83
CA ILE A 304 -36.71 -30.31 0.99
C ILE A 304 -37.14 -30.87 2.34
N LEU A 305 -37.90 -30.11 3.12
CA LEU A 305 -38.36 -30.57 4.43
C LEU A 305 -39.51 -31.57 4.29
N THR A 306 -39.46 -32.66 5.05
CA THR A 306 -40.43 -33.76 4.94
C THR A 306 -41.65 -33.61 5.85
N SER A 307 -41.63 -32.66 6.79
CA SER A 307 -42.71 -32.40 7.77
C SER A 307 -43.87 -31.56 7.22
N GLN A 308 -43.87 -31.25 5.92
CA GLN A 308 -44.92 -30.47 5.25
C GLN A 308 -45.87 -31.37 4.45
N ASN A 309 -47.08 -30.89 4.18
CA ASN A 309 -47.96 -31.55 3.21
C ASN A 309 -47.38 -31.43 1.80
N THR A 310 -47.60 -32.44 0.94
CA THR A 310 -47.15 -32.36 -0.45
C THR A 310 -47.94 -31.27 -1.18
N PRO A 311 -47.28 -30.21 -1.67
CA PRO A 311 -47.97 -29.10 -2.34
C PRO A 311 -48.37 -29.51 -3.76
N MET A 312 -49.10 -28.65 -4.46
CA MET A 312 -49.52 -28.92 -5.85
C MET A 312 -48.32 -29.15 -6.76
N ALA A 313 -48.49 -30.01 -7.77
CA ALA A 313 -47.46 -30.24 -8.78
C ALA A 313 -47.14 -28.93 -9.52
N GLY A 314 -45.84 -28.62 -9.65
CA GLY A 314 -45.37 -27.40 -10.30
C GLY A 314 -43.87 -27.23 -10.14
N SER A 315 -43.32 -26.23 -10.82
CA SER A 315 -41.93 -25.79 -10.65
C SER A 315 -41.88 -24.70 -9.57
N TYR A 316 -41.05 -24.92 -8.56
CA TYR A 316 -40.87 -24.02 -7.42
C TYR A 316 -39.47 -23.40 -7.49
N SER A 317 -39.36 -22.10 -7.25
CA SER A 317 -38.08 -21.38 -7.20
C SER A 317 -38.00 -20.43 -6.01
N ASP A 318 -36.78 -20.17 -5.54
CA ASP A 318 -36.46 -19.10 -4.57
C ASP A 318 -35.14 -18.43 -4.98
N THR A 319 -34.86 -17.25 -4.46
CA THR A 319 -33.58 -16.56 -4.60
C THR A 319 -32.98 -16.30 -3.21
N VAL A 320 -31.84 -16.95 -2.93
CA VAL A 320 -31.09 -16.76 -1.68
C VAL A 320 -29.88 -15.87 -1.95
N THR A 321 -29.69 -14.86 -1.11
CA THR A 321 -28.51 -14.00 -1.14
C THR A 321 -27.45 -14.58 -0.22
N VAL A 322 -26.24 -14.72 -0.74
CA VAL A 322 -25.05 -15.04 0.04
C VAL A 322 -24.28 -13.76 0.29
N ASP A 323 -23.95 -13.50 1.55
CA ASP A 323 -23.23 -12.30 1.96
C ASP A 323 -22.02 -12.63 2.85
N LEU A 324 -21.17 -11.63 3.05
CA LEU A 324 -19.97 -11.74 3.86
C LEU A 324 -19.83 -10.52 4.76
N SER A 325 -19.40 -10.74 6.00
CA SER A 325 -19.06 -9.68 6.96
C SER A 325 -17.70 -9.95 7.57
N PHE A 326 -16.85 -8.92 7.59
CA PHE A 326 -15.63 -8.90 8.41
C PHE A 326 -15.96 -8.74 9.89
#